data_AF-A0AB36CM70-F1
#
_entry.id   AF-A0AB36CM70-F1
#
_cell.length_a   1.000
_cell.length_b   1.000
_cell.length_c   1.000
_cell.angle_alpha   90.00
_cell.angle_beta   90.00
_cell.angle_gamma   90.00
#
_symmetry.space_group_name_H-M   'P 1'
#
loop_
_entity.id
_entity.type
_entity.pdbx_description
1 polymer ?
#
loop_
_entity_poly.entity_id
_entity_poly.type
_entity_poly.pdbx_seq_one_letter_code
_entity_poly.pdbx_strand_id
1 'polypeptide(L)'
;MTDKPFDKTELQVVQRLTNRLMRHQVPNVEKWQYYDEKQAMKNMGIAVPESMLNVKAVVGWAAIVVDSMKERMKWQGFLPTGKDSAVADELNSLAKINGMKTEVSTAVLDGLITGIGFLSVTQGDEAAGEPKVIVRAISSLNATFEWSRRLKRATRGLVLTVGENGERVTTLYTLNSTIEETVWPDGKKETRRFEHGRNRCALVPIPSYLLAGVHFGKSELSKAILYIVDHAVRTMLGMEYNREIYTAPHRYFTNTEPEQLGFEEADSPWEIAERGYKVSMMRTTVIPPNEEGDKAEPKVGSFDPAPPTPYIEQMEMLARQIAARAGLSPTKFGYTTSNPPSADAIRADTNSHVAKATDRIDFVDEGMREVTYLMLSILHGKAPSVEQVESVASDWRDPATPTPAAAVDQAQKLVASGIVPGDSEVLLKMCYFSPDEIAQIKLDRQRSMSAQLLEQVRENAALGSTAPALDREVEGLVNEVEVPAGLLPGSLKERGE
;
A
#
# COMPACT_ATOMS: atom_id res chain seq x y z
N MET A 1 -35.48 -8.81 -2.90
CA MET A 1 -35.21 -8.05 -1.66
C MET A 1 -36.37 -8.26 -0.71
N THR A 2 -36.12 -8.48 0.58
CA THR A 2 -37.18 -8.52 1.60
C THR A 2 -36.83 -7.53 2.71
N ASP A 3 -37.82 -6.71 3.10
CA ASP A 3 -37.70 -5.74 4.19
C ASP A 3 -38.03 -6.45 5.51
N LYS A 4 -37.07 -7.23 6.01
CA LYS A 4 -37.18 -7.96 7.27
C LYS A 4 -36.09 -7.50 8.23
N PRO A 5 -36.44 -7.06 9.45
CA PRO A 5 -35.45 -6.67 10.44
C PRO A 5 -34.60 -7.86 10.89
N PHE A 6 -33.45 -7.57 11.53
CA PHE A 6 -32.57 -8.60 12.07
C PHE A 6 -33.28 -9.53 13.06
N ASP A 7 -33.02 -10.83 12.92
CA ASP A 7 -33.44 -11.80 13.93
C ASP A 7 -32.66 -11.61 15.24
N LYS A 8 -33.21 -12.11 16.37
CA LYS A 8 -32.54 -12.06 17.68
C LYS A 8 -31.14 -12.68 17.65
N THR A 9 -30.95 -13.74 16.88
CA THR A 9 -29.65 -14.39 16.72
C THR A 9 -28.65 -13.54 15.93
N GLU A 10 -29.12 -12.87 14.88
CA GLU A 10 -28.33 -11.96 14.05
C GLU A 10 -27.92 -10.72 14.85
N LEU A 11 -28.83 -10.15 15.66
CA LEU A 11 -28.53 -9.03 16.56
C LEU A 11 -27.42 -9.36 17.57
N GLN A 12 -27.42 -10.58 18.15
CA GLN A 12 -26.35 -11.01 19.06
C GLN A 12 -24.99 -11.11 18.36
N VAL A 13 -24.99 -11.54 17.09
CA VAL A 13 -23.79 -11.59 16.26
C VAL A 13 -23.28 -10.19 15.97
N VAL A 14 -24.17 -9.28 15.55
CA VAL A 14 -23.83 -7.88 15.29
C VAL A 14 -23.21 -7.25 16.54
N GLN A 15 -23.86 -7.35 17.71
CA GLN A 15 -23.33 -6.82 18.97
C GLN A 15 -21.93 -7.37 19.30
N ARG A 16 -21.72 -8.68 19.13
CA ARG A 16 -20.41 -9.30 19.39
C ARG A 16 -19.33 -8.79 18.44
N LEU A 17 -19.64 -8.65 17.15
CA LEU A 17 -18.72 -8.15 16.14
C LEU A 17 -18.46 -6.65 16.33
N THR A 18 -19.48 -5.85 16.62
CA THR A 18 -19.31 -4.42 16.97
C THR A 18 -18.39 -4.25 18.19
N ASN A 19 -18.59 -5.03 19.25
CA ASN A 19 -17.70 -4.99 20.42
C ASN A 19 -16.25 -5.37 20.07
N ARG A 20 -16.05 -6.30 19.12
CA ARG A 20 -14.72 -6.64 18.63
C ARG A 20 -14.11 -5.49 17.81
N LEU A 21 -14.88 -4.88 16.93
CA LEU A 21 -14.45 -3.74 16.12
C LEU A 21 -13.98 -2.59 17.03
N MET A 22 -14.79 -2.21 18.02
CA MET A 22 -14.46 -1.14 18.97
C MET A 22 -13.16 -1.39 19.74
N ARG A 23 -12.86 -2.66 20.09
CA ARG A 23 -11.59 -3.01 20.76
C ARG A 23 -10.36 -2.82 19.88
N HIS A 24 -10.49 -3.05 18.57
CA HIS A 24 -9.39 -2.94 17.62
C HIS A 24 -9.31 -1.56 16.94
N GLN A 25 -10.35 -0.74 17.07
CA GLN A 25 -10.41 0.59 16.47
C GLN A 25 -9.28 1.50 16.97
N VAL A 26 -9.06 1.59 18.29
CA VAL A 26 -8.04 2.48 18.85
C VAL A 26 -6.62 2.12 18.36
N PRO A 27 -6.14 0.86 18.46
CA PRO A 27 -4.83 0.49 17.90
C PRO A 27 -4.72 0.67 16.38
N ASN A 28 -5.81 0.49 15.63
CA ASN A 28 -5.79 0.67 14.18
C ASN A 28 -5.68 2.15 13.81
N VAL A 29 -6.42 3.03 14.49
CA VAL A 29 -6.31 4.48 14.31
C VAL A 29 -4.91 4.97 14.66
N GLU A 30 -4.30 4.47 15.75
CA GLU A 30 -2.93 4.81 16.12
C GLU A 30 -1.94 4.47 14.99
N LYS A 31 -2.05 3.28 14.38
CA LYS A 31 -1.19 2.89 13.26
C LYS A 31 -1.40 3.75 12.02
N TRP A 32 -2.64 4.12 11.71
CA TRP A 32 -2.94 5.07 10.64
C TRP A 32 -2.33 6.45 10.92
N GLN A 33 -2.33 6.92 12.18
CA GLN A 33 -1.65 8.17 12.53
C GLN A 33 -0.14 8.11 12.33
N TYR A 34 0.51 6.97 12.59
CA TYR A 34 1.93 6.77 12.29
C TYR A 34 2.22 6.76 10.79
N TYR A 35 1.35 6.16 9.98
CA TYR A 35 1.49 6.16 8.51
C TYR A 35 1.25 7.55 7.92
N ASP A 36 0.21 8.26 8.37
CA ASP A 36 -0.14 9.62 7.95
C ASP A 36 0.77 10.70 8.55
N GLU A 37 1.76 10.32 9.36
CA GLU A 37 2.70 11.22 10.02
C GLU A 37 2.03 12.21 11.02
N LYS A 38 0.82 11.87 11.48
CA LYS A 38 -0.01 12.65 12.41
C LYS A 38 0.15 12.22 13.87
N GLN A 39 1.14 11.39 14.18
CA GLN A 39 1.34 10.89 15.54
C GLN A 39 1.51 12.03 16.54
N ALA A 40 0.78 11.96 17.65
CA ALA A 40 1.02 12.81 18.80
C ALA A 40 2.31 12.33 19.50
N MET A 41 3.23 13.24 19.78
CA MET A 41 4.46 12.92 20.49
C MET A 41 4.15 12.33 21.87
N LYS A 42 4.62 11.11 22.13
CA LYS A 42 4.56 10.50 23.46
C LYS A 42 5.64 11.13 24.35
N ASN A 43 5.28 12.18 25.09
CA ASN A 43 6.17 12.82 26.06
C ASN A 43 6.40 11.89 27.26
N MET A 44 7.66 11.65 27.60
CA MET A 44 8.05 10.87 28.79
C MET A 44 8.17 11.73 30.05
N GLY A 45 8.03 13.06 29.94
CA GLY A 45 8.03 14.00 31.06
C GLY A 45 9.40 14.27 31.69
N ILE A 46 10.48 13.71 31.12
CA ILE A 46 11.83 13.77 31.71
C ILE A 46 12.71 14.86 31.06
N ALA A 47 12.63 15.03 29.74
CA ALA A 47 13.59 15.84 28.97
C ALA A 47 12.96 17.03 28.22
N VAL A 48 11.64 17.03 28.02
CA VAL A 48 10.93 18.03 27.21
C VAL A 48 9.98 18.83 28.10
N PRO A 49 10.24 20.13 28.34
CA PRO A 49 9.34 21.00 29.09
C PRO A 49 7.93 21.05 28.49
N GLU A 50 6.90 21.18 29.33
CA GLU A 50 5.49 21.19 28.88
C GLU A 50 5.17 22.30 27.86
N SER A 51 5.91 23.41 27.89
CA SER A 51 5.79 24.51 26.92
C SER A 51 6.15 24.11 25.47
N MET A 52 6.81 22.97 25.26
CA MET A 52 7.26 22.49 23.95
C MET A 52 6.35 21.42 23.33
N LEU A 53 5.22 21.09 23.95
CA LEU A 53 4.22 20.18 23.37
C LEU A 53 3.64 20.66 22.03
N ASN A 54 3.81 21.95 21.70
CA ASN A 54 3.32 22.55 20.46
C ASN A 54 4.26 22.36 19.26
N VAL A 55 5.53 21.95 19.48
CA VAL A 55 6.47 21.70 18.37
C VAL A 55 6.21 20.31 17.81
N LYS A 56 5.73 20.27 16.56
CA LYS A 56 5.39 19.03 15.86
C LYS A 56 6.60 18.52 15.07
N ALA A 57 7.51 17.83 15.75
CA ALA A 57 8.53 17.05 15.07
C ALA A 57 7.90 15.80 14.43
N VAL A 58 8.26 15.51 13.19
CA VAL A 58 7.67 14.43 12.38
C VAL A 58 8.77 13.65 11.67
N VAL A 59 8.65 12.32 11.67
CA VAL A 59 9.59 11.41 10.99
C VAL A 59 8.81 10.38 10.18
N GLY A 60 8.88 10.50 8.85
CA GLY A 60 8.14 9.67 7.87
C GLY A 60 8.62 8.23 7.69
N TRP A 61 9.39 7.66 8.63
CA TRP A 61 9.97 6.34 8.46
C TRP A 61 8.95 5.20 8.46
N ALA A 62 7.81 5.37 9.14
CA ALA A 62 6.72 4.39 9.14
C ALA A 62 6.11 4.23 7.74
N ALA A 63 5.87 5.34 7.03
CA ALA A 63 5.37 5.34 5.66
C ALA A 63 6.35 4.64 4.72
N ILE A 64 7.66 4.96 4.82
CA ILE A 64 8.72 4.33 4.00
C ILE A 64 8.71 2.81 4.12
N VAL A 65 8.56 2.26 5.32
CA VAL A 65 8.54 0.80 5.55
C VAL A 65 7.34 0.12 4.90
N VAL A 66 6.17 0.76 4.96
CA VAL A 66 4.93 0.23 4.38
C VAL A 66 4.94 0.37 2.87
N ASP A 67 5.28 1.56 2.37
CA ASP A 67 5.27 1.87 0.95
C ASP A 67 6.30 1.04 0.19
N SER A 68 7.48 0.78 0.76
CA SER A 68 8.47 -0.08 0.10
C SER A 68 7.98 -1.51 -0.13
N MET A 69 7.17 -2.05 0.79
CA MET A 69 6.50 -3.35 0.62
C MET A 69 5.39 -3.28 -0.43
N LYS A 70 4.54 -2.25 -0.36
CA LYS A 70 3.43 -2.01 -1.29
C LYS A 70 3.91 -1.70 -2.72
N GLU A 71 5.11 -1.15 -2.89
CA GLU A 71 5.75 -0.96 -4.19
C GLU A 71 6.06 -2.30 -4.88
N ARG A 72 6.39 -3.34 -4.11
CA ARG A 72 6.71 -4.67 -4.64
C ARG A 72 5.50 -5.56 -4.85
N MET A 73 4.44 -5.38 -4.06
CA MET A 73 3.22 -6.17 -4.18
C MET A 73 2.27 -5.55 -5.21
N LYS A 74 2.39 -5.95 -6.48
CA LYS A 74 1.54 -5.43 -7.58
C LYS A 74 0.74 -6.55 -8.25
N TRP A 75 -0.55 -6.60 -7.95
CA TRP A 75 -1.50 -7.48 -8.62
C TRP A 75 -1.77 -7.01 -10.05
N GLN A 76 -1.73 -7.92 -11.02
CA GLN A 76 -1.89 -7.62 -12.46
C GLN A 76 -3.17 -8.15 -13.07
N GLY A 77 -3.77 -9.18 -12.49
CA GLY A 77 -4.94 -9.84 -13.06
C GLY A 77 -5.06 -11.28 -12.62
N PHE A 78 -5.72 -12.07 -13.46
CA PHE A 78 -5.86 -13.50 -13.33
C PHE A 78 -5.14 -14.20 -14.48
N LEU A 79 -4.47 -15.31 -14.16
CA LEU A 79 -3.74 -16.17 -15.09
C LEU A 79 -4.46 -17.52 -15.21
N PRO A 80 -4.66 -18.04 -16.43
CA PRO A 80 -5.12 -19.42 -16.59
C PRO A 80 -4.01 -20.39 -16.18
N THR A 81 -4.35 -21.40 -15.37
CA THR A 81 -3.43 -22.49 -14.99
C THR A 81 -3.62 -23.73 -15.88
N GLY A 82 -4.78 -23.83 -16.54
CA GLY A 82 -5.15 -24.92 -17.44
C GLY A 82 -5.16 -24.52 -18.92
N LYS A 83 -5.63 -25.44 -19.77
CA LYS A 83 -5.77 -25.21 -21.22
C LYS A 83 -6.89 -24.23 -21.58
N ASP A 84 -7.88 -24.08 -20.70
CA ASP A 84 -9.02 -23.21 -20.92
C ASP A 84 -8.76 -21.82 -20.33
N SER A 85 -8.62 -20.82 -21.19
CA SER A 85 -8.43 -19.42 -20.79
C SER A 85 -9.73 -18.67 -20.55
N ALA A 86 -10.88 -19.22 -20.95
CA ALA A 86 -12.15 -18.49 -20.99
C ALA A 86 -12.52 -17.91 -19.61
N VAL A 87 -12.35 -18.71 -18.55
CA VAL A 87 -12.64 -18.28 -17.17
C VAL A 87 -11.72 -17.13 -16.73
N ALA A 88 -10.44 -17.19 -17.08
CA ALA A 88 -9.49 -16.14 -16.73
C ALA A 88 -9.80 -14.84 -17.51
N ASP A 89 -10.19 -14.95 -18.78
CA ASP A 89 -10.55 -13.83 -19.64
C ASP A 89 -11.84 -13.13 -19.16
N GLU A 90 -12.85 -13.90 -18.74
CA GLU A 90 -14.07 -13.36 -18.10
C GLU A 90 -13.76 -12.62 -16.80
N LEU A 91 -12.94 -13.22 -15.92
CA LEU A 91 -12.54 -12.59 -14.66
C LEU A 91 -11.68 -11.35 -14.87
N ASN A 92 -10.79 -11.35 -15.85
CA ASN A 92 -9.99 -10.17 -16.21
C ASN A 92 -10.88 -9.05 -16.76
N SER A 93 -11.95 -9.37 -17.48
CA SER A 93 -12.93 -8.39 -17.95
C SER A 93 -13.67 -7.74 -16.78
N LEU A 94 -14.13 -8.54 -15.82
CA LEU A 94 -14.73 -8.04 -14.57
C LEU A 94 -13.73 -7.24 -13.73
N ALA A 95 -12.46 -7.66 -13.70
CA ALA A 95 -11.40 -6.97 -12.98
C ALA A 95 -11.17 -5.56 -13.52
N LYS A 96 -11.22 -5.40 -14.85
CA LYS A 96 -11.11 -4.09 -15.51
C LYS A 96 -12.30 -3.19 -15.19
N ILE A 97 -13.53 -3.71 -15.25
CA ILE A 97 -14.76 -2.96 -14.96
C ILE A 97 -14.77 -2.44 -13.50
N ASN A 98 -14.34 -3.27 -12.55
CA ASN A 98 -14.30 -2.92 -11.14
C ASN A 98 -13.08 -2.08 -10.73
N GLY A 99 -12.10 -1.87 -11.61
CA GLY A 99 -10.83 -1.24 -11.23
C GLY A 99 -10.07 -2.06 -10.17
N MET A 100 -10.13 -3.40 -10.22
CA MET A 100 -9.64 -4.27 -9.14
C MET A 100 -8.16 -4.09 -8.80
N LYS A 101 -7.33 -3.61 -9.74
CA LYS A 101 -5.93 -3.27 -9.42
C LYS A 101 -5.82 -2.25 -8.28
N THR A 102 -6.72 -1.26 -8.25
CA THR A 102 -6.78 -0.22 -7.23
C THR A 102 -7.35 -0.78 -5.93
N GLU A 103 -8.46 -1.53 -6.01
CA GLU A 103 -9.12 -2.12 -4.85
C GLU A 103 -8.21 -3.15 -4.12
N VAL A 104 -7.55 -4.04 -4.86
CA VAL A 104 -6.59 -4.97 -4.27
C VAL A 104 -5.39 -4.21 -3.68
N SER A 105 -4.87 -3.21 -4.38
CA SER A 105 -3.76 -2.38 -3.88
C SER A 105 -4.10 -1.64 -2.57
N THR A 106 -5.31 -1.10 -2.46
CA THR A 106 -5.78 -0.41 -1.24
C THR A 106 -6.03 -1.39 -0.09
N ALA A 107 -6.62 -2.56 -0.36
CA ALA A 107 -6.80 -3.61 0.64
C ALA A 107 -5.45 -4.16 1.17
N VAL A 108 -4.46 -4.35 0.29
CA VAL A 108 -3.10 -4.77 0.67
C VAL A 108 -2.43 -3.70 1.52
N LEU A 109 -2.55 -2.41 1.14
CA LEU A 109 -2.01 -1.30 1.93
C LEU A 109 -2.57 -1.28 3.35
N ASP A 110 -3.89 -1.39 3.49
CA ASP A 110 -4.55 -1.45 4.79
C ASP A 110 -4.10 -2.70 5.60
N GLY A 111 -3.93 -3.82 4.91
CA GLY A 111 -3.31 -5.02 5.47
C GLY A 111 -1.90 -4.79 6.02
N LEU A 112 -1.05 -4.07 5.29
CA LEU A 112 0.31 -3.75 5.75
C LEU A 112 0.30 -2.79 6.95
N ILE A 113 -0.61 -1.81 6.96
CA ILE A 113 -0.72 -0.81 8.04
C ILE A 113 -1.32 -1.44 9.30
N THR A 114 -2.53 -1.99 9.24
CA THR A 114 -3.26 -2.44 10.44
C THR A 114 -3.05 -3.92 10.75
N GLY A 115 -2.68 -4.71 9.74
CA GLY A 115 -2.46 -6.16 9.79
C GLY A 115 -3.45 -6.94 8.94
N ILE A 116 -4.59 -6.34 8.61
CA ILE A 116 -5.64 -6.97 7.81
C ILE A 116 -6.37 -5.93 6.96
N GLY A 117 -6.52 -6.22 5.68
CA GLY A 117 -7.44 -5.51 4.78
C GLY A 117 -8.67 -6.36 4.49
N PHE A 118 -9.65 -5.78 3.81
CA PHE A 118 -10.86 -6.49 3.43
C PHE A 118 -11.24 -6.19 1.99
N LEU A 119 -11.75 -7.21 1.29
CA LEU A 119 -12.42 -7.08 0.00
C LEU A 119 -13.85 -7.60 0.15
N SER A 120 -14.85 -6.77 -0.13
CA SER A 120 -16.23 -7.23 -0.29
C SER A 120 -16.49 -7.55 -1.75
N VAL A 121 -17.20 -8.67 -1.98
CA VAL A 121 -17.69 -9.07 -3.28
C VAL A 121 -19.21 -9.19 -3.20
N THR A 122 -19.91 -8.25 -3.82
CA THR A 122 -21.39 -8.19 -3.83
C THR A 122 -21.92 -8.23 -5.26
N GLN A 123 -23.20 -8.56 -5.37
CA GLN A 123 -23.92 -8.46 -6.64
C GLN A 123 -24.38 -7.01 -6.80
N GLY A 124 -24.08 -6.40 -7.95
CA GLY A 124 -24.57 -5.06 -8.28
C GLY A 124 -25.95 -5.08 -8.94
N ASP A 125 -26.56 -3.91 -9.06
CA ASP A 125 -27.83 -3.69 -9.74
C ASP A 125 -27.63 -3.15 -11.17
N GLU A 126 -27.75 -4.04 -12.16
CA GLU A 126 -27.62 -3.67 -13.58
C GLU A 126 -28.68 -2.64 -14.02
N ALA A 127 -29.86 -2.60 -13.38
CA ALA A 127 -30.90 -1.64 -13.71
C ALA A 127 -30.54 -0.20 -13.27
N ALA A 128 -29.69 -0.07 -12.25
CA ALA A 128 -29.12 1.18 -11.80
C ALA A 128 -27.82 1.57 -12.55
N GLY A 129 -27.39 0.75 -13.53
CA GLY A 129 -26.15 0.94 -14.27
C GLY A 129 -24.90 0.42 -13.54
N GLU A 130 -25.06 -0.35 -12.47
CA GLU A 130 -23.94 -0.94 -11.75
C GLU A 130 -23.39 -2.20 -12.45
N PRO A 131 -22.09 -2.52 -12.29
CA PRO A 131 -21.55 -3.80 -12.74
C PRO A 131 -22.25 -4.99 -12.05
N LYS A 132 -22.46 -6.08 -12.79
CA LYS A 132 -23.05 -7.33 -12.25
C LYS A 132 -22.37 -7.83 -10.98
N VAL A 133 -21.05 -7.73 -10.92
CA VAL A 133 -20.22 -8.07 -9.75
C VAL A 133 -19.49 -6.82 -9.32
N ILE A 134 -19.63 -6.45 -8.04
CA ILE A 134 -18.93 -5.33 -7.42
C ILE A 134 -17.88 -5.88 -6.47
N VAL A 135 -16.63 -5.47 -6.68
CA VAL A 135 -15.53 -5.74 -5.74
C VAL A 135 -15.05 -4.42 -5.17
N ARG A 136 -15.00 -4.31 -3.83
CA ARG A 136 -14.60 -3.10 -3.13
C ARG A 136 -13.70 -3.40 -1.94
N ALA A 137 -12.66 -2.61 -1.76
CA ALA A 137 -11.84 -2.58 -0.57
C ALA A 137 -12.58 -1.87 0.56
N ILE A 138 -12.59 -2.50 1.73
CA ILE A 138 -13.19 -1.92 2.92
C ILE A 138 -12.10 -1.68 3.94
N SER A 139 -12.12 -0.49 4.53
CA SER A 139 -11.20 -0.13 5.60
C SER A 139 -11.35 -1.03 6.82
N SER A 140 -10.22 -1.45 7.36
CA SER A 140 -10.02 -2.17 8.61
C SER A 140 -10.51 -1.42 9.84
N LEU A 141 -10.77 -0.11 9.73
CA LEU A 141 -11.39 0.71 10.77
C LEU A 141 -12.89 0.43 10.91
N ASN A 142 -13.52 0.01 9.82
CA ASN A 142 -14.96 -0.13 9.68
C ASN A 142 -15.40 -1.60 9.61
N ALA A 143 -14.48 -2.52 9.31
CA ALA A 143 -14.76 -3.93 9.08
C ALA A 143 -14.19 -4.86 10.16
N THR A 144 -14.93 -5.93 10.45
CA THR A 144 -14.46 -7.05 11.27
C THR A 144 -15.07 -8.36 10.78
N PHE A 145 -14.54 -9.49 11.25
CA PHE A 145 -14.96 -10.81 10.79
C PHE A 145 -14.83 -11.87 11.89
N GLU A 146 -15.48 -13.00 11.65
CA GLU A 146 -15.34 -14.25 12.39
C GLU A 146 -14.67 -15.28 11.48
N TRP A 147 -13.59 -15.90 11.98
CA TRP A 147 -12.79 -16.86 11.22
C TRP A 147 -13.09 -18.31 11.65
N SER A 148 -13.30 -19.19 10.67
CA SER A 148 -13.37 -20.63 10.93
C SER A 148 -12.07 -21.30 10.53
N ARG A 149 -11.34 -21.84 11.52
CA ARG A 149 -10.11 -22.63 11.30
C ARG A 149 -10.31 -23.83 10.40
N ARG A 150 -11.43 -24.54 10.57
CA ARG A 150 -11.73 -25.78 9.84
C ARG A 150 -11.98 -25.50 8.36
N LEU A 151 -12.69 -24.41 8.07
CA LEU A 151 -13.01 -24.01 6.70
C LEU A 151 -11.96 -23.10 6.08
N LYS A 152 -10.96 -22.66 6.86
CA LYS A 152 -9.92 -21.69 6.49
C LYS A 152 -10.47 -20.43 5.80
N ARG A 153 -11.63 -19.94 6.26
CA ARG A 153 -12.29 -18.76 5.67
C ARG A 153 -13.13 -18.01 6.69
N ALA A 154 -13.55 -16.80 6.32
CA ALA A 154 -14.51 -16.02 7.10
C ALA A 154 -15.90 -16.67 7.06
N THR A 155 -16.51 -16.86 8.22
CA THR A 155 -17.90 -17.34 8.33
C THR A 155 -18.89 -16.19 8.36
N ARG A 156 -18.50 -15.08 8.98
CA ARG A 156 -19.31 -13.87 9.12
C ARG A 156 -18.42 -12.64 9.04
N GLY A 157 -18.94 -11.58 8.47
CA GLY A 157 -18.31 -10.27 8.37
C GLY A 157 -19.27 -9.18 8.82
N LEU A 158 -18.75 -8.12 9.42
CA LEU A 158 -19.52 -6.93 9.77
C LEU A 158 -18.77 -5.71 9.23
N VAL A 159 -19.50 -4.82 8.58
CA VAL A 159 -19.00 -3.52 8.14
C VAL A 159 -19.92 -2.45 8.69
N LEU A 160 -19.33 -1.45 9.35
CA LEU A 160 -20.02 -0.27 9.85
C LEU A 160 -19.51 0.94 9.08
N THR A 161 -20.39 1.55 8.28
CA THR A 161 -20.07 2.75 7.53
C THR A 161 -20.99 3.88 7.97
N VAL A 162 -20.48 5.11 7.95
CA VAL A 162 -21.30 6.31 8.13
C VAL A 162 -21.38 7.00 6.77
N GLY A 163 -22.60 7.15 6.24
CA GLY A 163 -22.85 7.87 5.00
C GLY A 163 -22.69 9.39 5.17
N GLU A 164 -22.62 10.11 4.05
CA GLU A 164 -22.37 11.57 4.04
C GLU A 164 -23.43 12.36 4.82
N ASN A 165 -24.69 11.88 4.82
CA ASN A 165 -25.81 12.50 5.52
C ASN A 165 -25.87 12.12 7.02
N GLY A 166 -24.85 11.45 7.56
CA GLY A 166 -24.80 10.98 8.94
C GLY A 166 -25.58 9.70 9.22
N GLU A 167 -26.10 9.05 8.18
CA GLU A 167 -26.75 7.74 8.26
C GLU A 167 -25.75 6.64 8.59
N ARG A 168 -26.10 5.75 9.53
CA ARG A 168 -25.26 4.62 9.92
C ARG A 168 -25.71 3.38 9.17
N VAL A 169 -24.83 2.85 8.35
CA VAL A 169 -25.06 1.63 7.57
C VAL A 169 -24.32 0.48 8.24
N THR A 170 -25.08 -0.53 8.65
CA THR A 170 -24.56 -1.78 9.23
C THR A 170 -24.78 -2.91 8.24
N THR A 171 -23.69 -3.39 7.63
CA THR A 171 -23.74 -4.53 6.70
C THR A 171 -23.21 -5.78 7.40
N LEU A 172 -24.09 -6.75 7.60
CA LEU A 172 -23.76 -8.08 8.09
C LEU A 172 -23.66 -9.06 6.92
N TYR A 173 -22.46 -9.58 6.69
CA TYR A 173 -22.19 -10.66 5.76
C TYR A 173 -22.27 -11.99 6.49
N THR A 174 -23.15 -12.87 6.04
CA THR A 174 -23.25 -14.27 6.50
C THR A 174 -22.91 -15.23 5.36
N LEU A 175 -22.90 -16.53 5.63
CA LEU A 175 -22.59 -17.53 4.60
C LEU A 175 -23.58 -17.55 3.43
N ASN A 176 -24.85 -17.21 3.66
CA ASN A 176 -25.92 -17.33 2.66
C ASN A 176 -26.70 -16.05 2.41
N SER A 177 -26.47 -15.01 3.21
CA SER A 177 -27.16 -13.73 3.07
C SER A 177 -26.27 -12.55 3.42
N THR A 178 -26.48 -11.45 2.72
CA THR A 178 -25.98 -10.12 3.09
C THR A 178 -27.17 -9.32 3.58
N ILE A 179 -27.05 -8.74 4.77
CA ILE A 179 -28.11 -7.93 5.40
C ILE A 179 -27.54 -6.54 5.64
N GLU A 180 -28.21 -5.54 5.10
CA GLU A 180 -27.84 -4.14 5.26
C GLU A 180 -28.93 -3.44 6.05
N GLU A 181 -28.57 -2.81 7.17
CA GLU A 181 -29.46 -1.97 7.95
C GLU A 181 -28.95 -0.53 7.90
N THR A 182 -29.77 0.37 7.35
CA THR A 182 -29.49 1.80 7.32
C THR A 182 -30.34 2.49 8.37
N VAL A 183 -29.67 3.24 9.26
CA VAL A 183 -30.32 4.04 10.31
C VAL A 183 -30.02 5.52 10.05
N TRP A 184 -31.07 6.29 9.74
CA TRP A 184 -30.95 7.73 9.52
C TRP A 184 -30.92 8.52 10.85
N PRO A 185 -30.42 9.76 10.85
CA PRO A 185 -30.46 10.64 12.03
C PRO A 185 -31.87 10.82 12.61
N ASP A 186 -32.89 10.80 11.76
CA ASP A 186 -34.31 10.93 12.13
C ASP A 186 -34.89 9.68 12.79
N GLY A 187 -34.08 8.63 13.01
CA GLY A 187 -34.48 7.38 13.66
C GLY A 187 -35.21 6.39 12.75
N LYS A 188 -35.44 6.73 11.48
CA LYS A 188 -35.92 5.78 10.47
C LYS A 188 -34.91 4.64 10.29
N LYS A 189 -35.42 3.44 10.04
CA LYS A 189 -34.61 2.24 9.77
C LYS A 189 -35.13 1.56 8.52
N GLU A 190 -34.23 1.19 7.62
CA GLU A 190 -34.52 0.36 6.46
C GLU A 190 -33.61 -0.85 6.51
N THR A 191 -34.14 -2.05 6.30
CA THR A 191 -33.35 -3.28 6.28
C THR A 191 -33.47 -3.96 4.93
N ARG A 192 -32.37 -4.10 4.22
CA ARG A 192 -32.29 -4.81 2.94
C ARG A 192 -31.64 -6.16 3.13
N ARG A 193 -32.36 -7.23 2.82
CA ARG A 193 -31.84 -8.59 2.83
C ARG A 193 -31.64 -9.12 1.41
N PHE A 194 -30.41 -9.58 1.15
CA PHE A 194 -29.99 -10.26 -0.07
C PHE A 194 -29.65 -11.71 0.26
N GLU A 195 -30.53 -12.64 -0.08
CA GLU A 195 -30.25 -14.08 0.04
C GLU A 195 -29.61 -14.58 -1.24
N HIS A 196 -28.45 -15.21 -1.10
CA HIS A 196 -27.66 -15.70 -2.23
C HIS A 196 -27.34 -17.19 -2.17
N GLY A 197 -27.41 -17.83 -0.99
CA GLY A 197 -27.25 -19.29 -0.86
C GLY A 197 -25.89 -19.86 -1.27
N ARG A 198 -24.83 -19.04 -1.27
CA ARG A 198 -23.49 -19.41 -1.79
C ARG A 198 -22.60 -20.15 -0.78
N ASN A 199 -23.05 -20.29 0.46
CA ASN A 199 -22.28 -20.87 1.58
C ASN A 199 -20.87 -20.27 1.74
N ARG A 200 -20.74 -18.97 1.43
CA ARG A 200 -19.52 -18.17 1.54
C ARG A 200 -19.87 -16.76 1.99
N CYS A 201 -19.07 -16.22 2.89
CA CYS A 201 -19.17 -14.84 3.34
C CYS A 201 -18.66 -13.92 2.23
N ALA A 202 -19.47 -12.94 1.81
CA ALA A 202 -19.10 -11.98 0.78
C ALA A 202 -18.03 -10.96 1.21
N LEU A 203 -17.66 -10.92 2.50
CA LEU A 203 -16.51 -10.18 3.01
C LEU A 203 -15.30 -11.10 3.17
N VAL A 204 -14.25 -10.86 2.39
CA VAL A 204 -13.01 -11.64 2.41
C VAL A 204 -11.92 -10.88 3.15
N PRO A 205 -11.37 -11.43 4.26
CA PRO A 205 -10.22 -10.86 4.93
C PRO A 205 -8.94 -11.11 4.12
N ILE A 206 -8.14 -10.06 3.93
CA ILE A 206 -6.82 -10.10 3.28
C ILE A 206 -5.76 -9.83 4.35
N PRO A 207 -5.24 -10.89 5.01
CA PRO A 207 -4.22 -10.73 6.04
C PRO A 207 -2.85 -10.43 5.41
N SER A 208 -2.08 -9.54 6.02
CA SER A 208 -0.71 -9.29 5.55
C SER A 208 0.25 -10.44 5.93
N TYR A 209 0.13 -10.96 7.16
CA TYR A 209 0.91 -12.08 7.71
C TYR A 209 0.03 -12.91 8.62
N LEU A 210 0.16 -14.24 8.61
CA LEU A 210 -0.55 -15.10 9.56
C LEU A 210 0.40 -15.88 10.46
N LEU A 211 -0.02 -16.07 11.72
CA LEU A 211 0.59 -17.04 12.63
C LEU A 211 -0.39 -18.19 12.84
N ALA A 212 0.10 -19.40 13.05
CA ALA A 212 -0.77 -20.56 13.29
C ALA A 212 -1.80 -20.35 14.43
N GLY A 213 -1.44 -19.56 15.45
CA GLY A 213 -2.32 -19.24 16.59
C GLY A 213 -3.23 -18.02 16.38
N VAL A 214 -2.95 -17.14 15.41
CA VAL A 214 -3.60 -15.84 15.25
C VAL A 214 -4.07 -15.65 13.80
N HIS A 215 -5.38 -15.56 13.60
CA HIS A 215 -5.99 -15.37 12.27
C HIS A 215 -6.20 -13.90 11.91
N PHE A 216 -6.02 -13.01 12.89
CA PHE A 216 -5.93 -11.58 12.64
C PHE A 216 -4.51 -11.32 12.16
N GLY A 217 -4.38 -10.80 10.94
CA GLY A 217 -3.06 -10.64 10.35
C GLY A 217 -2.18 -9.69 11.17
N LYS A 218 -0.86 -9.81 11.02
CA LYS A 218 0.08 -8.89 11.67
C LYS A 218 0.44 -7.73 10.75
N SER A 219 0.37 -6.54 11.32
CA SER A 219 0.86 -5.30 10.73
C SER A 219 2.36 -5.34 10.50
N GLU A 220 2.79 -4.68 9.43
CA GLU A 220 4.18 -4.41 9.14
C GLU A 220 4.76 -3.37 10.12
N LEU A 221 3.92 -2.43 10.59
CA LEU A 221 4.21 -1.50 11.69
C LEU A 221 4.18 -2.23 13.04
N SER A 222 5.19 -3.07 13.27
CA SER A 222 5.39 -3.75 14.55
C SER A 222 5.67 -2.76 15.68
N LYS A 223 5.38 -3.15 16.93
CA LYS A 223 5.68 -2.32 18.12
C LYS A 223 7.14 -1.88 18.18
N ALA A 224 8.07 -2.70 17.69
CA ALA A 224 9.49 -2.35 17.64
C ALA A 224 9.77 -1.22 16.64
N ILE A 225 9.13 -1.24 15.46
CA ILE A 225 9.24 -0.16 14.48
C ILE A 225 8.64 1.13 15.04
N LEU A 226 7.43 1.05 15.61
CA LEU A 226 6.78 2.22 16.21
C LEU A 226 7.62 2.84 17.34
N TYR A 227 8.27 2.00 18.15
CA TYR A 227 9.19 2.48 19.19
C TYR A 227 10.39 3.23 18.60
N ILE A 228 11.00 2.71 17.52
CA ILE A 228 12.13 3.37 16.86
C ILE A 228 11.69 4.72 16.26
N VAL A 229 10.50 4.77 15.64
CA VAL A 229 9.94 6.02 15.09
C VAL A 229 9.67 7.03 16.20
N ASP A 230 9.01 6.63 17.30
CA ASP A 230 8.80 7.50 18.46
C ASP A 230 10.11 8.03 19.03
N HIS A 231 11.13 7.18 19.09
CA HIS A 231 12.45 7.56 19.58
C HIS A 231 13.14 8.54 18.63
N ALA A 232 13.05 8.33 17.32
CA ALA A 232 13.58 9.25 16.32
C ALA A 232 12.89 10.63 16.39
N VAL A 233 11.57 10.66 16.56
CA VAL A 233 10.80 11.91 16.76
C VAL A 233 11.29 12.65 18.01
N ARG A 234 11.54 11.95 19.13
CA ARG A 234 12.08 12.56 20.35
C ARG A 234 13.50 13.09 20.16
N THR A 235 14.35 12.34 19.48
CA THR A 235 15.73 12.77 19.17
C THR A 235 15.73 14.02 18.30
N MET A 236 14.87 14.08 17.28
CA MET A 236 14.73 15.24 16.40
C MET A 236 14.24 16.48 17.16
N LEU A 237 13.22 16.33 18.00
CA LEU A 237 12.76 17.41 18.87
C LEU A 237 13.87 17.89 19.83
N GLY A 238 14.59 16.95 20.44
CA GLY A 238 15.72 17.28 21.32
C GLY A 238 16.79 18.08 20.59
N MET A 239 17.05 17.75 19.32
CA MET A 239 17.98 18.49 18.46
C MET A 239 17.45 19.89 18.10
N GLU A 240 16.17 20.04 17.79
CA GLU A 240 15.55 21.35 17.55
C GLU A 240 15.65 22.25 18.79
N TYR A 241 15.37 21.70 19.98
CA TYR A 241 15.49 22.45 21.21
C TYR A 241 16.94 22.81 21.55
N ASN A 242 17.86 21.86 21.38
CA ASN A 242 19.29 22.11 21.50
C ASN A 242 19.67 23.29 20.59
N ARG A 243 19.27 23.28 19.32
CA ARG A 243 19.51 24.40 18.40
C ARG A 243 18.99 25.73 18.96
N GLU A 244 17.76 25.78 19.49
CA GLU A 244 17.19 27.04 20.03
C GLU A 244 17.85 27.52 21.33
N ILE A 245 18.41 26.63 22.16
CA ILE A 245 19.18 27.03 23.35
C ILE A 245 20.57 27.56 22.94
N TYR A 246 21.26 26.83 22.06
CA TYR A 246 22.68 27.08 21.77
C TYR A 246 22.91 28.14 20.69
N THR A 247 21.87 28.63 20.01
CA THR A 247 21.98 29.81 19.13
C THR A 247 22.40 31.07 19.90
N ALA A 248 22.12 31.16 21.19
CA ALA A 248 22.59 32.22 22.07
C ALA A 248 23.87 31.79 22.80
N PRO A 249 25.00 32.51 22.70
CA PRO A 249 26.23 32.16 23.40
C PRO A 249 26.06 32.34 24.91
N HIS A 250 26.24 31.27 25.68
CA HIS A 250 26.27 31.33 27.14
C HIS A 250 27.62 31.89 27.59
N ARG A 251 27.59 33.07 28.21
CA ARG A 251 28.78 33.69 28.83
C ARG A 251 28.71 33.56 30.34
N TYR A 252 29.86 33.41 30.97
CA TYR A 252 29.97 33.52 32.42
C TYR A 252 31.01 34.57 32.79
N PHE A 253 30.72 35.29 33.87
CA PHE A 253 31.61 36.28 34.45
C PHE A 253 32.01 35.75 35.83
N THR A 254 33.30 35.55 36.04
CA THR A 254 33.86 35.19 37.36
C THR A 254 34.51 36.42 37.97
N ASN A 255 34.36 36.60 39.29
CA ASN A 255 34.90 37.71 40.07
C ASN A 255 34.37 39.07 39.61
N THR A 256 33.06 39.17 39.41
CA THR A 256 32.41 40.42 38.97
C THR A 256 31.27 40.75 39.93
N GLU A 257 31.30 41.95 40.50
CA GLU A 257 30.21 42.49 41.33
C GLU A 257 29.09 43.04 40.44
N PRO A 258 27.81 43.03 40.87
CA PRO A 258 26.69 43.53 40.06
C PRO A 258 26.89 44.96 39.53
N GLU A 259 27.54 45.83 40.30
CA GLU A 259 27.86 47.22 39.93
C GLU A 259 28.76 47.31 38.69
N GLN A 260 29.67 46.34 38.50
CA GLN A 260 30.63 46.30 37.37
C GLN A 260 29.99 45.82 36.06
N LEU A 261 28.77 45.28 36.10
CA LEU A 261 27.97 44.94 34.92
C LEU A 261 27.14 46.14 34.42
N GLY A 262 27.35 47.32 35.00
CA GLY A 262 26.67 48.57 34.63
C GLY A 262 25.26 48.68 35.22
N PHE A 263 25.04 48.15 36.42
CA PHE A 263 23.85 48.45 37.22
C PHE A 263 24.19 49.60 38.17
N GLU A 264 23.83 50.83 37.81
CA GLU A 264 23.92 51.98 38.72
C GLU A 264 22.62 52.13 39.51
N GLU A 265 22.69 52.58 40.76
CA GLU A 265 21.53 52.78 41.65
C GLU A 265 20.57 53.89 41.14
N ALA A 266 20.96 54.63 40.10
CA ALA A 266 20.26 55.78 39.53
C ALA A 266 19.49 55.50 38.22
N ASP A 267 19.46 54.26 37.73
CA ASP A 267 18.79 53.93 36.46
C ASP A 267 17.27 53.84 36.61
N SER A 268 16.53 54.27 35.56
CA SER A 268 15.08 54.15 35.57
C SER A 268 14.64 52.67 35.60
N PRO A 269 13.50 52.32 36.25
CA PRO A 269 13.03 50.93 36.32
C PRO A 269 12.92 50.22 34.96
N TRP A 270 12.71 51.00 33.88
CA TRP A 270 12.64 50.50 32.51
C TRP A 270 14.02 50.14 31.92
N GLU A 271 15.06 50.91 32.21
CA GLU A 271 16.42 50.65 31.72
C GLU A 271 17.08 49.47 32.44
N ILE A 272 16.76 49.28 33.72
CA ILE A 272 17.14 48.10 34.50
C ILE A 272 16.43 46.85 33.94
N ALA A 273 15.15 46.98 33.54
CA ALA A 273 14.42 45.90 32.91
C ALA A 273 14.93 45.56 31.50
N GLU A 274 15.31 46.56 30.69
CA GLU A 274 15.88 46.34 29.35
C GLU A 274 17.28 45.72 29.42
N ARG A 275 18.12 46.15 30.35
CA ARG A 275 19.46 45.56 30.59
C ARG A 275 19.37 44.18 31.23
N GLY A 276 18.49 44.00 32.22
CA GLY A 276 18.15 42.70 32.79
C GLY A 276 17.61 41.74 31.72
N TYR A 277 16.81 42.24 30.77
CA TYR A 277 16.36 41.48 29.60
C TYR A 277 17.53 41.12 28.67
N LYS A 278 18.47 42.03 28.37
CA LYS A 278 19.67 41.73 27.56
C LYS A 278 20.63 40.74 28.23
N VAL A 279 20.84 40.85 29.55
CA VAL A 279 21.66 39.92 30.36
C VAL A 279 20.97 38.55 30.48
N SER A 280 19.64 38.53 30.62
CA SER A 280 18.79 37.33 30.56
C SER A 280 18.83 36.69 29.18
N MET A 281 18.82 37.47 28.10
CA MET A 281 18.97 36.97 26.72
C MET A 281 20.38 36.41 26.48
N MET A 282 21.42 36.93 27.14
CA MET A 282 22.78 36.38 27.12
C MET A 282 22.99 35.22 28.11
N ARG A 283 21.93 34.75 28.82
CA ARG A 283 21.94 33.63 29.78
C ARG A 283 23.20 33.62 30.64
N THR A 284 23.51 34.80 31.17
CA THR A 284 24.81 35.07 31.80
C THR A 284 24.81 34.54 33.23
N THR A 285 25.79 33.70 33.57
CA THR A 285 26.03 33.26 34.95
C THR A 285 27.10 34.14 35.59
N VAL A 286 26.78 34.77 36.71
CA VAL A 286 27.73 35.60 37.47
C VAL A 286 28.17 34.82 38.71
N ILE A 287 29.46 34.61 38.85
CA ILE A 287 30.07 33.95 40.01
C ILE A 287 30.75 35.06 40.85
N PRO A 288 30.21 35.40 42.04
CA PRO A 288 30.77 36.45 42.88
C PRO A 288 32.16 36.03 43.42
N PRO A 289 33.04 37.00 43.74
CA PRO A 289 34.33 36.71 44.36
C PRO A 289 34.17 36.12 45.77
N ASN A 290 35.13 35.30 46.22
CA ASN A 290 35.17 34.83 47.61
C ASN A 290 35.59 35.97 48.55
N GLU A 291 34.97 36.07 49.73
CA GLU A 291 35.18 37.15 50.71
C GLU A 291 36.58 37.16 51.37
N GLU A 292 37.48 36.24 51.01
CA GLU A 292 38.79 36.12 51.63
C GLU A 292 39.91 36.00 50.56
N GLY A 293 40.49 37.15 50.21
CA GLY A 293 41.80 37.22 49.57
C GLY A 293 41.81 37.36 48.05
N ASP A 294 42.38 38.48 47.61
CA ASP A 294 42.65 38.93 46.24
C ASP A 294 41.44 39.33 45.38
N LYS A 295 41.42 40.61 44.98
CA LYS A 295 40.63 41.15 43.87
C LYS A 295 41.10 40.47 42.58
N ALA A 296 40.64 39.25 42.37
CA ALA A 296 40.95 38.49 41.17
C ALA A 296 40.30 39.20 39.97
N GLU A 297 41.10 39.41 38.91
CA GLU A 297 40.66 40.11 37.71
C GLU A 297 39.35 39.50 37.15
N PRO A 298 38.40 40.34 36.69
CA PRO A 298 37.17 39.86 36.10
C PRO A 298 37.50 39.06 34.83
N LYS A 299 37.20 37.76 34.88
CA LYS A 299 37.40 36.86 33.73
C LYS A 299 36.07 36.58 33.07
N VAL A 300 36.02 36.85 31.77
CA VAL A 300 34.90 36.46 30.91
C VAL A 300 35.26 35.14 30.26
N GLY A 301 34.42 34.13 30.49
CA GLY A 301 34.49 32.87 29.76
C GLY A 301 33.20 32.61 29.01
N SER A 302 33.27 31.76 27.99
CA SER A 302 32.10 31.16 27.36
C SER A 302 32.05 29.68 27.73
N PHE A 303 30.86 29.15 27.91
CA PHE A 303 30.71 27.69 27.89
C PHE A 303 30.84 27.19 26.46
N ASP A 304 31.56 26.08 26.27
CA ASP A 304 31.59 25.43 24.97
C ASP A 304 30.17 24.97 24.61
N PRO A 305 29.65 25.32 23.42
CA PRO A 305 28.34 24.86 23.00
C PRO A 305 28.39 23.33 22.84
N ALA A 306 27.36 22.63 23.34
CA ALA A 306 27.24 21.20 23.11
C ALA A 306 26.88 21.00 21.62
N PRO A 307 27.73 20.31 20.82
CA PRO A 307 27.44 20.13 19.41
C PRO A 307 26.20 19.22 19.21
N PRO A 308 25.44 19.38 18.12
CA PRO A 308 24.31 18.50 17.82
C PRO A 308 24.73 17.08 17.40
N THR A 309 26.03 16.82 17.24
CA THR A 309 26.61 15.54 16.79
C THR A 309 26.04 14.31 17.49
N PRO A 310 25.87 14.27 18.84
CA PRO A 310 25.31 13.09 19.51
C PRO A 310 23.88 12.75 19.06
N TYR A 311 23.06 13.76 18.71
CA TYR A 311 21.71 13.54 18.19
C TYR A 311 21.75 12.96 16.78
N ILE A 312 22.69 13.42 15.95
CA ILE A 312 22.90 12.89 14.59
C ILE A 312 23.34 11.43 14.66
N GLU A 313 24.36 11.10 15.46
CA GLU A 313 24.82 9.72 15.68
C GLU A 313 23.70 8.81 16.22
N GLN A 314 22.87 9.33 17.11
CA GLN A 314 21.69 8.61 17.61
C GLN A 314 20.67 8.36 16.48
N MET A 315 20.39 9.35 15.62
CA MET A 315 19.53 9.18 14.45
C MET A 315 20.09 8.13 13.46
N GLU A 316 21.41 8.12 13.22
CA GLU A 316 22.06 7.11 12.39
C GLU A 316 21.91 5.70 12.95
N MET A 317 22.10 5.55 14.27
CA MET A 317 21.89 4.28 14.96
C MET A 317 20.44 3.79 14.80
N LEU A 318 19.45 4.69 14.94
CA LEU A 318 18.04 4.35 14.79
C LEU A 318 17.69 3.99 13.33
N ALA A 319 18.24 4.72 12.35
CA ALA A 319 18.08 4.45 10.93
C ALA A 319 18.60 3.04 10.57
N ARG A 320 19.74 2.63 11.13
CA ARG A 320 20.28 1.26 10.95
C ARG A 320 19.40 0.20 11.60
N GLN A 321 18.84 0.46 12.78
CA GLN A 321 17.94 -0.48 13.46
C GLN A 321 16.63 -0.70 12.70
N ILE A 322 15.99 0.37 12.21
CA ILE A 322 14.76 0.25 11.43
C ILE A 322 15.03 -0.40 10.07
N ALA A 323 16.15 -0.08 9.41
CA ALA A 323 16.59 -0.70 8.17
C ALA A 323 16.75 -2.21 8.31
N ALA A 324 17.49 -2.66 9.33
CA ALA A 324 17.67 -4.08 9.62
C ALA A 324 16.33 -4.80 9.91
N ARG A 325 15.37 -4.11 10.55
CA ARG A 325 14.07 -4.70 10.87
C ARG A 325 13.12 -4.76 9.67
N ALA A 326 13.15 -3.74 8.81
CA ALA A 326 12.35 -3.67 7.60
C ALA A 326 12.92 -4.53 6.45
N GLY A 327 14.20 -4.92 6.54
CA GLY A 327 14.95 -5.57 5.46
C GLY A 327 15.31 -4.57 4.36
N LEU A 328 15.45 -3.29 4.70
CA LEU A 328 15.75 -2.21 3.76
C LEU A 328 17.19 -1.75 3.92
N SER A 329 17.74 -1.14 2.87
CA SER A 329 19.02 -0.45 2.98
C SER A 329 18.86 0.82 3.85
N PRO A 330 19.81 1.12 4.77
CA PRO A 330 19.82 2.36 5.54
C PRO A 330 19.73 3.64 4.70
N THR A 331 20.16 3.58 3.43
CA THR A 331 20.05 4.68 2.46
C THR A 331 18.63 5.17 2.25
N LYS A 332 17.62 4.30 2.38
CA LYS A 332 16.20 4.65 2.30
C LYS A 332 15.73 5.56 3.44
N PHE A 333 16.47 5.59 4.56
CA PHE A 333 16.17 6.41 5.73
C PHE A 333 17.07 7.67 5.81
N GLY A 334 17.82 7.98 4.75
CA GLY A 334 18.70 9.14 4.67
C GLY A 334 20.12 8.89 5.18
N TYR A 335 20.49 7.65 5.54
CA TYR A 335 21.85 7.30 5.94
C TYR A 335 22.68 6.86 4.73
N THR A 336 23.64 7.68 4.30
CA THR A 336 24.57 7.36 3.22
C THR A 336 25.98 7.15 3.76
N THR A 337 26.62 6.04 3.37
CA THR A 337 28.04 5.85 3.57
C THR A 337 28.83 6.59 2.48
N SER A 338 30.08 6.96 2.77
CA SER A 338 30.94 7.65 1.79
C SER A 338 31.17 6.86 0.50
N ASN A 339 31.00 5.54 0.55
CA ASN A 339 31.17 4.66 -0.61
C ASN A 339 29.80 4.18 -1.10
N PRO A 340 29.41 4.48 -2.36
CA PRO A 340 28.19 3.93 -2.95
C PRO A 340 28.30 2.40 -3.05
N PRO A 341 27.25 1.66 -2.67
CA PRO A 341 27.26 0.20 -2.75
C PRO A 341 27.29 -0.27 -4.22
N SER A 342 27.97 -1.40 -4.47
CA SER A 342 27.93 -2.05 -5.79
C SER A 342 26.54 -2.58 -6.11
N ALA A 343 26.24 -2.82 -7.39
CA ALA A 343 24.95 -3.37 -7.81
C ALA A 343 24.61 -4.71 -7.13
N ASP A 344 25.61 -5.57 -6.90
CA ASP A 344 25.40 -6.85 -6.22
C ASP A 344 25.19 -6.70 -4.71
N ALA A 345 25.81 -5.69 -4.08
CA ALA A 345 25.52 -5.36 -2.69
C ALA A 345 24.08 -4.83 -2.52
N ILE A 346 23.60 -3.98 -3.43
CA ILE A 346 22.20 -3.50 -3.43
C ILE A 346 21.22 -4.68 -3.61
N ARG A 347 21.53 -5.62 -4.50
CA ARG A 347 20.73 -6.84 -4.68
C ARG A 347 20.72 -7.68 -3.41
N ALA A 348 21.88 -7.92 -2.81
CA ALA A 348 21.99 -8.68 -1.57
C ALA A 348 21.16 -8.05 -0.43
N ASP A 349 21.22 -6.73 -0.28
CA ASP A 349 20.43 -6.00 0.73
C ASP A 349 18.92 -6.11 0.47
N THR A 350 18.51 -6.02 -0.80
CA THR A 350 17.09 -6.05 -1.18
C THR A 350 16.51 -7.46 -1.23
N ASN A 351 17.31 -8.52 -1.32
CA ASN A 351 16.84 -9.90 -1.37
C ASN A 351 15.98 -10.29 -0.16
N SER A 352 16.36 -9.85 1.05
CA SER A 352 15.58 -10.11 2.25
C SER A 352 14.18 -9.48 2.18
N HIS A 353 14.09 -8.28 1.60
CA HIS A 353 12.84 -7.57 1.36
C HIS A 353 11.99 -8.23 0.28
N VAL A 354 12.63 -8.69 -0.81
CA VAL A 354 11.97 -9.44 -1.89
C VAL A 354 11.36 -10.73 -1.35
N ALA A 355 12.12 -11.53 -0.60
CA ALA A 355 11.63 -12.76 0.00
C ALA A 355 10.42 -12.51 0.91
N LYS A 356 10.48 -11.46 1.74
CA LYS A 356 9.38 -11.06 2.60
C LYS A 356 8.13 -10.62 1.81
N ALA A 357 8.30 -9.95 0.67
CA ALA A 357 7.20 -9.57 -0.20
C ALA A 357 6.57 -10.79 -0.87
N THR A 358 7.37 -11.75 -1.33
CA THR A 358 6.89 -13.04 -1.86
C THR A 358 6.06 -13.79 -0.83
N ASP A 359 6.56 -13.95 0.40
CA ASP A 359 5.82 -14.59 1.48
C ASP A 359 4.48 -13.90 1.77
N ARG A 360 4.43 -12.55 1.68
CA ARG A 360 3.19 -11.79 1.90
C ARG A 360 2.20 -11.98 0.75
N ILE A 361 2.68 -12.09 -0.48
CA ILE A 361 1.83 -12.35 -1.65
C ILE A 361 1.12 -13.69 -1.49
N ASP A 362 1.78 -14.74 -1.00
CA ASP A 362 1.15 -16.04 -0.78
C ASP A 362 -0.04 -15.98 0.19
N PHE A 363 0.05 -15.17 1.24
CA PHE A 363 -1.08 -14.96 2.16
C PHE A 363 -2.25 -14.20 1.51
N VAL A 364 -1.93 -13.23 0.63
CA VAL A 364 -2.94 -12.47 -0.10
C VAL A 364 -3.59 -13.31 -1.19
N ASP A 365 -2.82 -14.17 -1.88
CA ASP A 365 -3.30 -15.09 -2.93
C ASP A 365 -4.40 -16.02 -2.40
N GLU A 366 -4.24 -16.56 -1.19
CA GLU A 366 -5.27 -17.39 -0.56
C GLU A 366 -6.59 -16.62 -0.38
N GLY A 367 -6.52 -15.33 -0.04
CA GLY A 367 -7.69 -14.45 -0.01
C GLY A 367 -8.27 -14.20 -1.40
N MET A 368 -7.41 -14.00 -2.40
CA MET A 368 -7.83 -13.82 -3.79
C MET A 368 -8.56 -15.04 -4.36
N ARG A 369 -8.25 -16.26 -3.92
CA ARG A 369 -9.00 -17.47 -4.31
C ARG A 369 -10.45 -17.45 -3.82
N GLU A 370 -10.70 -16.98 -2.60
CA GLU A 370 -12.07 -16.80 -2.10
C GLU A 370 -12.80 -15.66 -2.84
N VAL A 371 -12.08 -14.59 -3.21
CA VAL A 371 -12.62 -13.53 -4.09
C VAL A 371 -13.02 -14.11 -5.46
N THR A 372 -12.15 -14.91 -6.09
CA THR A 372 -12.43 -15.60 -7.36
C THR A 372 -13.67 -16.48 -7.26
N TYR A 373 -13.79 -17.28 -6.19
CA TYR A 373 -14.97 -18.11 -5.95
C TYR A 373 -16.25 -17.27 -5.91
N LEU A 374 -16.23 -16.15 -5.18
CA LEU A 374 -17.39 -15.26 -5.05
C LEU A 374 -17.73 -14.57 -6.38
N MET A 375 -16.73 -14.10 -7.11
CA MET A 375 -16.91 -13.46 -8.42
C MET A 375 -17.57 -14.42 -9.41
N LEU A 376 -17.02 -15.62 -9.57
CA LEU A 376 -17.58 -16.66 -10.45
C LEU A 376 -18.99 -17.07 -10.00
N SER A 377 -19.22 -17.15 -8.68
CA SER A 377 -20.52 -17.53 -8.15
C SER A 377 -21.61 -16.51 -8.46
N ILE A 378 -21.29 -15.22 -8.46
CA ILE A 378 -22.22 -14.16 -8.83
C ILE A 378 -22.38 -14.10 -10.36
N LEU A 379 -21.28 -14.22 -11.11
CA LEU A 379 -21.30 -14.18 -12.57
C LEU A 379 -22.17 -15.29 -13.16
N HIS A 380 -22.01 -16.53 -12.70
CA HIS A 380 -22.74 -17.69 -13.19
C HIS A 380 -24.07 -17.94 -12.47
N GLY A 381 -24.36 -17.22 -11.39
CA GLY A 381 -25.55 -17.41 -10.56
C GLY A 381 -25.61 -18.76 -9.82
N LYS A 382 -24.53 -19.54 -9.83
CA LYS A 382 -24.41 -20.84 -9.15
C LYS A 382 -23.05 -20.98 -8.49
N ALA A 383 -22.91 -21.86 -7.50
CA ALA A 383 -21.61 -22.15 -6.91
C ALA A 383 -20.65 -22.72 -7.98
N PRO A 384 -19.44 -22.15 -8.16
CA PRO A 384 -18.47 -22.69 -9.11
C PRO A 384 -17.95 -24.06 -8.62
N SER A 385 -17.56 -24.89 -9.56
CA SER A 385 -16.85 -26.15 -9.26
C SER A 385 -15.43 -25.85 -8.77
N VAL A 386 -14.82 -26.81 -8.08
CA VAL A 386 -13.42 -26.68 -7.61
C VAL A 386 -12.47 -26.51 -8.79
N GLU A 387 -12.67 -27.27 -9.86
CA GLU A 387 -11.87 -27.21 -11.09
C GLU A 387 -11.88 -25.82 -11.75
N GLN A 388 -13.03 -25.13 -11.74
CA GLN A 388 -13.13 -23.76 -12.28
C GLN A 388 -12.39 -22.72 -11.46
N VAL A 389 -12.24 -22.94 -10.15
CA VAL A 389 -11.47 -22.03 -9.29
C VAL A 389 -9.99 -22.35 -9.41
N GLU A 390 -9.62 -23.63 -9.48
CA GLU A 390 -8.23 -24.07 -9.65
C GLU A 390 -7.67 -23.80 -11.05
N SER A 391 -8.54 -23.64 -12.06
CA SER A 391 -8.14 -23.27 -13.43
C SER A 391 -7.64 -21.83 -13.55
N VAL A 392 -7.71 -21.04 -12.47
CA VAL A 392 -7.31 -19.64 -12.44
C VAL A 392 -6.43 -19.37 -11.22
N ALA A 393 -5.28 -18.72 -11.46
CA ALA A 393 -4.40 -18.21 -10.42
C ALA A 393 -4.39 -16.68 -10.44
N SER A 394 -4.05 -16.06 -9.31
CA SER A 394 -3.83 -14.61 -9.30
C SER A 394 -2.45 -14.26 -9.85
N ASP A 395 -2.39 -13.25 -10.71
CA ASP A 395 -1.16 -12.79 -11.33
C ASP A 395 -0.54 -11.65 -10.52
N TRP A 396 0.69 -11.84 -10.08
CA TRP A 396 1.46 -10.84 -9.36
C TRP A 396 2.72 -10.52 -10.15
N ARG A 397 3.05 -9.24 -10.23
CA ARG A 397 4.36 -8.81 -10.74
C ARG A 397 5.44 -9.39 -9.83
N ASP A 398 6.54 -9.83 -10.44
CA ASP A 398 7.71 -10.27 -9.70
C ASP A 398 8.12 -9.17 -8.67
N PRO A 399 8.20 -9.51 -7.37
CA PRO A 399 8.63 -8.58 -6.34
C PRO A 399 10.09 -8.18 -6.49
N ALA A 400 10.92 -9.00 -7.14
CA ALA A 400 12.22 -8.56 -7.59
C ALA A 400 12.01 -7.47 -8.63
N THR A 401 12.76 -6.37 -8.52
CA THR A 401 12.72 -5.26 -9.47
C THR A 401 14.04 -5.21 -10.24
N PRO A 402 14.44 -6.21 -11.06
CA PRO A 402 15.54 -6.05 -11.99
C PRO A 402 15.37 -4.84 -12.90
N THR A 403 16.51 -4.31 -13.33
CA THR A 403 16.54 -3.29 -14.37
C THR A 403 16.01 -3.89 -15.67
N PRO A 404 15.38 -3.09 -16.56
CA PRO A 404 14.89 -3.58 -17.85
C PRO A 404 15.97 -4.32 -18.65
N ALA A 405 17.22 -3.83 -18.62
CA ALA A 405 18.35 -4.48 -19.26
C ALA A 405 18.66 -5.88 -18.68
N ALA A 406 18.60 -6.03 -17.35
CA ALA A 406 18.80 -7.32 -16.70
C ALA A 406 17.66 -8.30 -17.00
N ALA A 407 16.42 -7.82 -17.07
CA ALA A 407 15.26 -8.63 -17.41
C ALA A 407 15.34 -9.16 -18.85
N VAL A 408 15.73 -8.31 -19.81
CA VAL A 408 15.90 -8.72 -21.22
C VAL A 408 17.07 -9.70 -21.38
N ASP A 409 18.21 -9.45 -20.73
CA ASP A 409 19.35 -10.39 -20.74
C ASP A 409 18.97 -11.76 -20.14
N GLN A 410 18.23 -11.77 -19.04
CA GLN A 410 17.71 -13.01 -18.45
C GLN A 410 16.74 -13.73 -19.40
N ALA A 411 15.80 -13.01 -20.01
CA ALA A 411 14.87 -13.57 -20.99
C ALA A 411 15.60 -14.15 -22.20
N GLN A 412 16.60 -13.44 -22.74
CA GLN A 412 17.42 -13.92 -23.86
C GLN A 412 18.17 -15.21 -23.51
N LYS A 413 18.72 -15.31 -22.30
CA LYS A 413 19.41 -16.52 -21.81
C LYS A 413 18.45 -17.70 -21.66
N LEU A 414 17.23 -17.49 -21.19
CA LEU A 414 16.21 -18.53 -21.06
C LEU A 414 15.72 -19.07 -22.42
N VAL A 415 15.64 -18.20 -23.43
CA VAL A 415 15.34 -18.60 -24.81
C VAL A 415 16.52 -19.36 -25.42
N ALA A 416 17.74 -18.85 -25.24
CA ALA A 416 18.94 -19.48 -25.77
C ALA A 416 19.22 -20.87 -25.17
N SER A 417 18.84 -21.11 -23.92
CA SER A 417 18.94 -22.42 -23.26
C SER A 417 17.80 -23.38 -23.63
N GLY A 418 16.79 -22.93 -24.37
CA GLY A 418 15.64 -23.73 -24.77
C GLY A 418 14.65 -24.05 -23.64
N ILE A 419 14.76 -23.39 -22.49
CA ILE A 419 13.85 -23.60 -21.34
C ILE A 419 12.48 -22.99 -21.64
N VAL A 420 12.45 -21.81 -22.27
CA VAL A 420 11.21 -21.09 -22.57
C VAL A 420 11.16 -20.76 -24.06
N PRO A 421 10.04 -21.05 -24.76
CA PRO A 421 9.84 -20.61 -26.13
C PRO A 421 9.90 -19.08 -26.25
N GLY A 422 10.52 -18.55 -27.32
CA GLY A 422 10.68 -17.11 -27.51
C GLY A 422 9.36 -16.33 -27.70
N ASP A 423 8.28 -17.04 -28.01
CA ASP A 423 6.92 -16.51 -28.15
C ASP A 423 6.13 -16.52 -26.82
N SER A 424 6.67 -17.14 -25.76
CA SER A 424 6.01 -17.27 -24.47
C SER A 424 5.64 -15.93 -23.84
N GLU A 425 4.41 -15.84 -23.32
CA GLU A 425 3.92 -14.69 -22.56
C GLU A 425 4.74 -14.46 -21.27
N VAL A 426 5.26 -15.54 -20.69
CA VAL A 426 6.06 -15.47 -19.46
C VAL A 426 7.30 -14.59 -19.67
N LEU A 427 7.94 -14.64 -20.85
CA LEU A 427 9.10 -13.80 -21.15
C LEU A 427 8.73 -12.32 -21.28
N LEU A 428 7.60 -12.01 -21.91
CA LEU A 428 7.13 -10.63 -22.01
C LEU A 428 6.81 -10.06 -20.63
N LYS A 429 6.23 -10.87 -19.74
CA LYS A 429 6.00 -10.49 -18.34
C LYS A 429 7.30 -10.28 -17.57
N MET A 430 8.30 -11.15 -17.76
CA MET A 430 9.63 -10.98 -17.16
C MET A 430 10.28 -9.67 -17.59
N CYS A 431 10.11 -9.27 -18.85
CA CYS A 431 10.57 -7.97 -19.39
C CYS A 431 9.73 -6.77 -18.93
N TYR A 432 8.77 -6.95 -18.03
CA TYR A 432 7.89 -5.92 -17.47
C TYR A 432 6.95 -5.22 -18.46
N PHE A 433 6.61 -5.87 -19.56
CA PHE A 433 5.50 -5.40 -20.39
C PHE A 433 4.19 -5.48 -19.62
N SER A 434 3.37 -4.45 -19.73
CA SER A 434 2.03 -4.41 -19.18
C SER A 434 1.11 -5.43 -19.87
N PRO A 435 0.02 -5.86 -19.22
CA PRO A 435 -0.93 -6.79 -19.84
C PRO A 435 -1.49 -6.29 -21.17
N ASP A 436 -1.69 -4.97 -21.32
CA ASP A 436 -2.22 -4.39 -22.55
C ASP A 436 -1.15 -4.35 -23.67
N GLU A 437 0.12 -4.08 -23.34
CA GLU A 437 1.24 -4.20 -24.29
C GLU A 437 1.44 -5.66 -24.73
N ILE A 438 1.32 -6.62 -23.82
CA ILE A 438 1.39 -8.05 -24.14
C ILE A 438 0.27 -8.43 -25.12
N ALA A 439 -0.95 -7.94 -24.88
CA ALA A 439 -2.09 -8.17 -25.78
C ALA A 439 -1.83 -7.58 -27.18
N GLN A 440 -1.27 -6.37 -27.25
CA GLN A 440 -0.89 -5.75 -28.53
C GLN A 440 0.20 -6.55 -29.26
N ILE A 441 1.26 -6.96 -28.56
CA ILE A 441 2.34 -7.78 -29.13
C ILE A 441 1.77 -9.10 -29.68
N LYS A 442 0.82 -9.73 -28.98
CA LYS A 442 0.15 -10.94 -29.48
C LYS A 442 -0.65 -10.67 -30.75
N LEU A 443 -1.41 -9.57 -30.81
CA LEU A 443 -2.17 -9.18 -32.01
C LEU A 443 -1.24 -8.89 -33.19
N ASP A 444 -0.13 -8.21 -32.97
CA ASP A 444 0.85 -7.90 -34.01
C ASP A 444 1.57 -9.17 -34.51
N ARG A 445 1.89 -10.10 -33.61
CA ARG A 445 2.41 -11.42 -33.97
C ARG A 445 1.42 -12.22 -34.80
N GLN A 446 0.13 -12.25 -34.42
CA GLN A 446 -0.92 -12.92 -35.18
C GLN A 446 -1.05 -12.34 -36.59
N ARG A 447 -1.08 -10.99 -36.71
CA ARG A 447 -1.13 -10.31 -38.01
C ARG A 447 0.08 -10.63 -38.88
N SER A 448 1.28 -10.63 -38.30
CA SER A 448 2.52 -10.97 -39.00
C SER A 448 2.53 -12.43 -39.47
N MET A 449 2.11 -13.36 -38.62
CA MET A 449 1.97 -14.77 -38.98
C MET A 449 0.95 -14.98 -40.10
N SER A 450 -0.22 -14.34 -40.02
CA SER A 450 -1.24 -14.41 -41.08
C SER A 450 -0.71 -13.85 -42.41
N ALA A 451 0.04 -12.74 -42.38
CA ALA A 451 0.67 -12.18 -43.58
C ALA A 451 1.73 -13.13 -44.17
N GLN A 452 2.56 -13.76 -43.33
CA GLN A 452 3.56 -14.74 -43.76
C GLN A 452 2.91 -16.00 -44.35
N LEU A 453 1.83 -16.50 -43.74
CA LEU A 453 1.11 -17.68 -44.24
C LEU A 453 0.46 -17.38 -45.60
N LEU A 454 -0.13 -16.20 -45.78
CA LEU A 454 -0.67 -15.77 -47.07
C LEU A 454 0.41 -15.64 -48.13
N GLU A 455 1.59 -15.13 -47.77
CA GLU A 455 2.72 -15.05 -48.69
C GLU A 455 3.24 -16.43 -49.07
N GLN A 456 3.37 -17.36 -48.12
CA GLN A 456 3.75 -18.76 -48.40
C GLN A 456 2.71 -19.47 -49.28
N VAL A 457 1.42 -19.23 -49.08
CA VAL A 457 0.36 -19.76 -49.96
C VAL A 457 0.46 -19.17 -51.36
N ARG A 458 0.77 -17.86 -51.49
CA ARG A 458 1.01 -17.22 -52.79
C ARG A 458 2.26 -17.74 -53.49
N GLU A 459 3.37 -17.91 -52.76
CA GLU A 459 4.60 -18.49 -53.29
C GLU A 459 4.41 -19.94 -53.72
N ASN A 460 3.71 -20.75 -52.92
CA ASN A 460 3.38 -22.14 -53.28
C ASN A 460 2.41 -22.23 -54.46
N ALA A 461 1.49 -21.27 -54.61
CA ALA A 461 0.64 -21.15 -55.79
C ALA A 461 1.42 -20.70 -57.03
N ALA A 462 2.44 -19.84 -56.87
CA ALA A 462 3.32 -19.38 -57.94
C ALA A 462 4.36 -20.44 -58.38
N LEU A 463 4.79 -21.32 -57.47
CA LEU A 463 5.79 -22.36 -57.72
C LEU A 463 5.22 -23.66 -58.35
N GLY A 464 3.90 -23.74 -58.56
CA GLY A 464 3.28 -24.79 -59.38
C GLY A 464 3.61 -26.21 -58.93
N SER A 465 3.22 -26.59 -57.70
CA SER A 465 3.14 -28.01 -57.36
C SER A 465 1.82 -28.58 -57.86
N THR A 466 1.88 -29.45 -58.87
CA THR A 466 0.83 -30.40 -59.18
C THR A 466 0.68 -31.36 -57.99
N ALA A 467 -0.27 -31.10 -57.10
CA ALA A 467 -0.76 -32.13 -56.18
C ALA A 467 -1.70 -33.08 -56.95
N PRO A 468 -1.60 -34.41 -56.76
CA PRO A 468 -2.55 -35.35 -57.34
C PRO A 468 -3.92 -35.17 -56.67
N ALA A 469 -4.97 -35.33 -57.46
CA ALA A 469 -6.36 -35.09 -57.09
C ALA A 469 -6.77 -35.67 -55.73
N LEU A 470 -7.30 -34.81 -54.85
CA LEU A 470 -8.26 -35.18 -53.82
C LEU A 470 -9.55 -34.44 -54.15
N ASP A 471 -10.55 -35.23 -54.56
CA ASP A 471 -11.85 -34.84 -55.05
C ASP A 471 -12.66 -33.98 -54.07
N ARG A 472 -13.35 -32.98 -54.65
CA ARG A 472 -14.67 -32.42 -54.30
C ARG A 472 -15.08 -32.37 -52.82
N GLU A 473 -14.86 -31.23 -52.15
CA GLU A 473 -15.80 -30.76 -51.09
C GLU A 473 -15.67 -29.28 -50.66
N VAL A 474 -15.14 -28.36 -51.48
CA VAL A 474 -14.90 -26.95 -51.04
C VAL A 474 -15.68 -25.87 -51.82
N GLU A 475 -16.45 -26.22 -52.84
CA GLU A 475 -17.26 -25.23 -53.59
C GLU A 475 -18.48 -24.67 -52.83
N GLY A 476 -18.76 -25.12 -51.61
CA GLY A 476 -19.93 -24.71 -50.82
C GLY A 476 -19.72 -23.56 -49.82
N LEU A 477 -18.48 -23.13 -49.53
CA LEU A 477 -18.19 -22.27 -48.36
C LEU A 477 -17.74 -20.84 -48.70
N VAL A 478 -17.69 -20.45 -49.99
CA VAL A 478 -17.19 -19.12 -50.42
C VAL A 478 -18.32 -18.09 -50.58
N ASN A 479 -19.59 -18.46 -50.48
CA ASN A 479 -20.72 -17.56 -50.77
C ASN A 479 -21.41 -16.89 -49.57
N GLU A 480 -20.85 -16.93 -48.35
CA GLU A 480 -21.41 -16.17 -47.21
C GLU A 480 -20.35 -15.36 -46.46
N VAL A 481 -19.83 -14.32 -47.10
CA VAL A 481 -19.29 -13.14 -46.38
C VAL A 481 -19.66 -11.89 -47.18
N GLU A 482 -20.85 -11.33 -46.93
CA GLU A 482 -21.17 -9.95 -47.33
C GLU A 482 -20.37 -8.97 -46.45
N VAL A 483 -19.55 -8.13 -47.09
CA VAL A 483 -18.88 -6.99 -46.46
C VAL A 483 -19.79 -5.76 -46.60
N PRO A 484 -20.17 -5.04 -45.52
CA PRO A 484 -21.01 -3.86 -45.64
C PRO A 484 -20.22 -2.69 -46.26
N ALA A 485 -20.79 -2.10 -47.30
CA ALA A 485 -20.22 -1.00 -48.05
C ALA A 485 -20.30 0.33 -47.27
N GLY A 486 -19.14 0.96 -47.03
CA GLY A 486 -19.08 2.34 -46.54
C GLY A 486 -17.66 2.80 -46.26
N LEU A 487 -17.22 3.85 -46.96
CA LEU A 487 -15.94 4.58 -46.88
C LEU A 487 -14.72 3.95 -47.56
N LEU A 488 -14.63 4.17 -48.87
CA LEU A 488 -13.35 4.42 -49.54
C LEU A 488 -13.25 5.91 -49.93
N PRO A 489 -12.09 6.57 -49.73
CA PRO A 489 -11.86 7.95 -50.15
C PRO A 489 -11.52 8.00 -51.64
N GLY A 490 -12.26 8.82 -52.40
CA GLY A 490 -12.06 9.03 -53.83
C GLY A 490 -10.87 9.93 -54.15
N SER A 491 -10.08 9.53 -55.14
CA SER A 491 -8.96 10.28 -55.71
C SER A 491 -9.40 11.25 -56.82
N LEU A 492 -8.96 12.51 -56.65
CA LEU A 492 -8.48 13.49 -57.65
C LEU A 492 -9.12 13.53 -59.06
N LYS A 493 -9.65 14.71 -59.46
CA LYS A 493 -9.22 15.44 -60.68
C LYS A 493 -9.79 16.87 -60.79
N GLU A 494 -8.90 17.77 -61.21
CA GLU A 494 -9.11 19.18 -61.57
C GLU A 494 -9.98 19.40 -62.82
N ARG A 495 -10.53 20.63 -62.90
CA ARG A 495 -10.97 21.48 -64.04
C ARG A 495 -12.30 22.12 -63.62
N GLY A 496 -12.53 23.43 -63.60
CA GLY A 496 -11.92 24.55 -64.31
C GLY A 496 -13.09 25.43 -64.76
N GLU A 497 -13.32 26.55 -64.06
CA GLU A 497 -13.86 27.85 -64.48
C GLU A 497 -14.06 28.75 -63.25
#